data_AF-G1XNW6-F1
#
_entry.id   AF-G1XNW6-F1
#
_cell.length_a   1.000
_cell.length_b   1.000
_cell.length_c   1.000
_cell.angle_alpha   90.00
_cell.angle_beta   90.00
_cell.angle_gamma   90.00
#
_symmetry.space_group_name_H-M   'P 1'
#
loop_
_entity.id
_entity.type
_entity.pdbx_description
1 polymer ?
#
loop_
_entity_poly.entity_id
_entity_poly.type
_entity_poly.pdbx_seq_one_letter_code
_entity_poly.pdbx_strand_id
1 'polypeptide(L)'
;MDDDYGDIDDAAFAAIVDATEKAHLASKTNTATATTAGSSKQPVVQPVPRKIQKATGPSSIVANTRQKGNPLLPYIKNTPWEYGDIPADYLPNPRTAMLFLSLKYHRLHPEYIYTRIKSLGQAYTLRVVLVLVDTEQHSDPLKELTKAGIIHSLTIMLAWSPAEAGRYVELYKALENTPATMIKERQKEDYMGRVEDVITSVKGVNKTDALGLIMMFGSMRAAVNASEQQVELIPGWGEKKTRRWCTAVRENFRVGGALLKKRDEAESETIVPLNPMSDEERLALNRRLGIAGPARVKQNEAVETIELDEDEVQAMIEMEEEERRRKMPQDGNIDTASAAKQKAAPSTTTTTTTTTEDGVMAALAKLRKQ
;
A
#
# COMPACT_ATOMS: atom_id res chain seq x y z
N MET A 1 65.61 -41.16 37.75
CA MET A 1 64.42 -41.84 37.23
C MET A 1 63.45 -40.78 36.72
N ASP A 2 63.63 -40.06 35.62
CA ASP A 2 64.74 -39.73 34.71
C ASP A 2 64.21 -38.52 33.93
N ASP A 3 64.94 -37.40 33.93
CA ASP A 3 64.64 -36.22 33.12
C ASP A 3 65.29 -36.41 31.75
N ASP A 4 64.46 -36.62 30.71
CA ASP A 4 64.88 -36.71 29.31
C ASP A 4 64.35 -35.49 28.54
N TYR A 5 65.20 -34.46 28.42
CA TYR A 5 65.00 -33.34 27.49
C TYR A 5 66.28 -33.23 26.67
N GLY A 6 66.22 -33.70 25.42
CA GLY A 6 67.35 -33.73 24.50
C GLY A 6 67.90 -32.34 24.17
N ASP A 7 69.23 -32.29 24.08
CA ASP A 7 70.03 -31.16 23.62
C ASP A 7 69.54 -30.62 22.27
N ILE A 8 69.27 -29.33 22.21
CA ILE A 8 69.02 -28.59 20.96
C ILE A 8 70.37 -28.06 20.48
N ASP A 9 70.76 -28.43 19.26
CA ASP A 9 72.04 -28.07 18.65
C ASP A 9 72.25 -26.54 18.51
N ASP A 10 73.09 -25.96 19.37
CA ASP A 10 73.53 -24.55 19.34
C ASP A 10 74.16 -24.11 17.99
N ALA A 11 74.59 -25.07 17.16
CA ALA A 11 75.14 -24.80 15.83
C ALA A 11 74.08 -24.30 14.83
N ALA A 12 72.81 -24.71 14.98
CA ALA A 12 71.74 -24.31 14.08
C ALA A 12 71.30 -22.84 14.30
N PHE A 13 71.40 -22.35 15.53
CA PHE A 13 71.04 -20.97 15.86
C PHE A 13 72.11 -19.97 15.39
N ALA A 14 73.39 -20.33 15.48
CA ALA A 14 74.49 -19.51 15.00
C ALA A 14 74.46 -19.32 13.46
N ALA A 15 74.06 -20.34 12.71
CA ALA A 15 73.96 -20.26 11.24
C ALA A 15 72.85 -19.30 10.77
N ILE A 16 71.76 -19.17 11.52
CA ILE A 16 70.65 -18.25 11.21
C ILE A 16 71.08 -16.80 11.45
N VAL A 17 71.86 -16.53 12.50
CA VAL A 17 72.36 -15.19 12.81
C VAL A 17 73.36 -14.71 11.75
N ASP A 18 74.29 -15.57 11.32
CA ASP A 18 75.28 -15.23 10.27
C ASP A 18 74.62 -14.97 8.90
N ALA A 19 73.57 -15.72 8.56
CA ALA A 19 72.77 -15.49 7.36
C ALA A 19 72.01 -14.15 7.39
N THR A 20 71.61 -13.71 8.58
CA THR A 20 70.87 -12.45 8.77
C THR A 20 71.81 -11.23 8.69
N GLU A 21 73.06 -11.37 9.15
CA GLU A 21 74.08 -10.32 9.07
C GLU A 21 74.62 -10.12 7.64
N LYS A 22 74.80 -11.21 6.87
CA LYS A 22 75.20 -11.15 5.46
C LYS A 22 74.15 -10.51 4.54
N ALA A 23 72.87 -10.69 4.84
CA ALA A 23 71.78 -10.06 4.10
C ALA A 23 71.70 -8.54 4.33
N HIS A 24 72.08 -8.06 5.52
CA HIS A 24 72.12 -6.63 5.84
C HIS A 24 73.30 -5.88 5.21
N LEU A 25 74.39 -6.57 4.86
CA LEU A 25 75.55 -5.98 4.19
C LEU A 25 75.38 -5.82 2.67
N ALA A 26 74.47 -6.58 2.04
CA ALA A 26 74.26 -6.58 0.59
C ALA A 26 73.31 -5.47 0.07
N SER A 27 72.74 -4.64 0.94
CA SER A 27 71.76 -3.59 0.57
C SER A 27 72.35 -2.18 0.43
N LYS A 28 73.67 -1.99 0.52
CA LYS A 28 74.31 -0.65 0.45
C LYS A 28 75.32 -0.51 -0.68
N THR A 29 74.87 -0.48 -1.94
CA THR A 29 75.67 0.10 -3.05
C THR A 29 74.78 0.44 -4.26
N ASN A 30 74.52 1.75 -4.46
CA ASN A 30 74.21 2.50 -5.69
C ASN A 30 73.35 3.74 -5.30
N THR A 31 73.67 5.01 -5.59
CA THR A 31 74.64 5.61 -6.52
C THR A 31 74.80 7.13 -6.24
N ALA A 32 75.97 7.68 -6.61
CA ALA A 32 76.20 9.00 -7.21
C ALA A 32 76.10 10.33 -6.40
N THR A 33 77.29 10.91 -6.20
CA THR A 33 77.74 12.32 -6.40
C THR A 33 76.74 13.49 -6.32
N ALA A 34 77.04 14.42 -5.42
CA ALA A 34 76.39 15.71 -5.23
C ALA A 34 77.09 16.85 -6.02
N THR A 35 76.29 17.79 -6.55
CA THR A 35 76.72 19.17 -6.81
C THR A 35 75.61 20.16 -6.42
N THR A 36 75.93 21.02 -5.44
CA THR A 36 75.48 22.40 -5.16
C THR A 36 74.00 22.85 -5.11
N ALA A 37 73.62 23.29 -3.89
CA ALA A 37 72.98 24.55 -3.51
C ALA A 37 71.54 24.91 -3.95
N GLY A 38 70.69 25.28 -2.96
CA GLY A 38 69.50 26.12 -3.18
C GLY A 38 68.32 25.85 -2.23
N SER A 39 68.00 26.85 -1.38
CA SER A 39 66.87 26.87 -0.44
C SER A 39 65.49 26.73 -1.12
N SER A 40 64.56 25.93 -0.56
CA SER A 40 63.14 26.30 -0.35
C SER A 40 62.25 25.16 0.20
N LYS A 41 61.43 25.50 1.21
CA LYS A 41 60.09 24.99 1.61
C LYS A 41 59.74 23.52 1.32
N GLN A 42 59.65 22.69 2.37
CA GLN A 42 59.07 21.34 2.26
C GLN A 42 57.53 21.39 2.13
N PRO A 43 56.92 20.69 1.16
CA PRO A 43 55.49 20.42 1.17
C PRO A 43 55.20 19.16 1.98
N VAL A 44 54.19 19.22 2.83
CA VAL A 44 53.63 18.08 3.58
C VAL A 44 53.13 17.03 2.59
N VAL A 45 53.75 15.85 2.59
CA VAL A 45 53.32 14.70 1.76
C VAL A 45 52.17 13.99 2.47
N GLN A 46 50.95 14.21 1.99
CA GLN A 46 49.78 13.44 2.41
C GLN A 46 49.89 11.99 1.89
N PRO A 47 49.54 10.97 2.70
CA PRO A 47 49.48 9.59 2.22
C PRO A 47 48.43 9.47 1.12
N VAL A 48 48.83 8.84 0.01
CA VAL A 48 48.03 8.71 -1.22
C VAL A 48 46.70 8.00 -0.92
N PRO A 49 45.54 8.60 -1.25
CA PRO A 49 44.25 7.93 -1.05
C PRO A 49 44.19 6.67 -1.92
N ARG A 50 43.86 5.52 -1.30
CA ARG A 50 43.51 4.29 -2.03
C ARG A 50 42.42 4.66 -3.04
N LYS A 51 42.71 4.59 -4.33
CA LYS A 51 41.72 4.76 -5.39
C LYS A 51 40.69 3.65 -5.25
N ILE A 52 39.52 3.97 -4.70
CA ILE A 52 38.30 3.23 -4.96
C ILE A 52 38.16 3.24 -6.48
N GLN A 53 38.19 2.06 -7.11
CA GLN A 53 37.94 1.95 -8.55
C GLN A 53 36.59 2.62 -8.82
N LYS A 54 36.62 3.74 -9.54
CA LYS A 54 35.39 4.37 -9.99
C LYS A 54 34.74 3.37 -10.94
N ALA A 55 33.50 2.99 -10.64
CA ALA A 55 32.66 2.18 -11.50
C ALA A 55 32.78 2.69 -12.94
N THR A 56 33.08 1.79 -13.88
CA THR A 56 33.15 2.13 -15.30
C THR A 56 31.73 2.20 -15.82
N GLY A 57 31.08 3.32 -15.53
CA GLY A 57 29.70 3.63 -15.91
C GLY A 57 28.95 4.31 -14.75
N PRO A 58 28.12 5.34 -15.00
CA PRO A 58 27.37 6.03 -13.95
C PRO A 58 26.24 5.18 -13.30
N SER A 59 26.07 3.92 -13.67
CA SER A 59 24.92 3.11 -13.26
C SER A 59 25.15 1.59 -13.23
N SER A 60 26.38 1.10 -13.02
CA SER A 60 26.63 -0.34 -12.82
C SER A 60 26.48 -0.76 -11.36
N ILE A 61 25.96 -1.97 -11.14
CA ILE A 61 25.94 -2.64 -9.83
C ILE A 61 27.25 -3.41 -9.68
N VAL A 62 27.96 -3.23 -8.56
CA VAL A 62 29.19 -3.99 -8.31
C VAL A 62 28.82 -5.25 -7.52
N ALA A 63 29.12 -6.42 -8.08
CA ALA A 63 28.96 -7.71 -7.44
C ALA A 63 30.32 -8.24 -6.97
N ASN A 64 30.36 -8.87 -5.81
CA ASN A 64 31.57 -9.50 -5.31
C ASN A 64 31.94 -10.72 -6.17
N THR A 65 33.23 -10.95 -6.43
CA THR A 65 33.72 -12.16 -7.10
C THR A 65 33.29 -13.45 -6.40
N ARG A 66 33.08 -13.41 -5.08
CA ARG A 66 32.56 -14.54 -4.27
C ARG A 66 31.15 -14.96 -4.66
N GLN A 67 30.38 -14.07 -5.29
CA GLN A 67 29.01 -14.32 -5.72
C GLN A 67 28.93 -14.94 -7.12
N LYS A 68 30.07 -15.32 -7.71
CA LYS A 68 30.10 -16.01 -9.00
C LYS A 68 29.34 -17.34 -8.89
N GLY A 69 28.33 -17.52 -9.76
CA GLY A 69 27.47 -18.71 -9.77
C GLY A 69 26.24 -18.62 -8.85
N ASN A 70 26.00 -17.49 -8.19
CA ASN A 70 24.79 -17.31 -7.39
C ASN A 70 23.54 -17.17 -8.31
N PRO A 71 22.44 -17.90 -8.03
CA PRO A 71 21.22 -17.87 -8.83
C PRO A 71 20.53 -16.50 -8.97
N LEU A 72 20.86 -15.45 -8.20
CA LEU A 72 20.25 -14.12 -8.46
C LEU A 72 20.85 -13.37 -9.65
N LEU A 73 22.12 -13.62 -10.01
CA LEU A 73 22.80 -12.85 -11.06
C LEU A 73 22.10 -12.88 -12.42
N PRO A 74 21.57 -14.03 -12.90
CA PRO A 74 20.82 -14.10 -14.16
C PRO A 74 19.53 -13.28 -14.18
N TYR A 75 18.97 -12.92 -13.02
CA TYR A 75 17.74 -12.15 -12.91
C TYR A 75 17.99 -10.64 -12.84
N ILE A 76 19.24 -10.20 -12.70
CA ILE A 76 19.64 -8.80 -12.82
C ILE A 76 19.90 -8.51 -14.31
N LYS A 77 18.89 -8.03 -15.02
CA LYS A 77 18.90 -7.78 -16.47
C LYS A 77 18.71 -6.32 -16.82
N ASN A 78 17.94 -5.58 -16.02
CA ASN A 78 17.60 -4.19 -16.30
C ASN A 78 18.77 -3.24 -16.02
N THR A 79 19.75 -3.66 -15.23
CA THR A 79 20.89 -2.85 -14.84
C THR A 79 22.19 -3.60 -15.11
N PRO A 80 23.19 -2.96 -15.75
CA PRO A 80 24.49 -3.59 -15.95
C PRO A 80 25.16 -3.84 -14.59
N TRP A 81 25.89 -4.95 -14.48
CA TRP A 81 26.65 -5.27 -13.29
C TRP A 81 28.06 -5.73 -13.64
N GLU A 82 29.02 -5.44 -12.75
CA GLU A 82 30.43 -5.77 -12.91
C GLU A 82 30.96 -6.48 -11.66
N TYR A 83 31.96 -7.35 -11.83
CA TYR A 83 32.63 -7.96 -10.67
C TYR A 83 33.67 -7.00 -10.10
N GLY A 84 33.65 -6.79 -8.79
CA GLY A 84 34.63 -5.99 -8.07
C GLY A 84 35.02 -6.63 -6.74
N ASP A 85 36.18 -6.23 -6.23
CA ASP A 85 36.61 -6.60 -4.89
C ASP A 85 35.98 -5.65 -3.86
N ILE A 86 34.93 -6.12 -3.20
CA ILE A 86 34.15 -5.38 -2.21
C ILE A 86 33.93 -6.23 -0.96
N PRO A 87 33.81 -5.64 0.23
CA PRO A 87 33.51 -6.39 1.45
C PRO A 87 32.08 -6.95 1.45
N ALA A 88 31.13 -6.22 0.85
CA ALA A 88 29.74 -6.63 0.67
C ALA A 88 29.58 -7.68 -0.45
N ASP A 89 28.37 -8.22 -0.64
CA ASP A 89 28.08 -9.15 -1.74
C ASP A 89 27.60 -8.43 -2.99
N TYR A 90 26.71 -7.45 -2.80
CA TYR A 90 26.21 -6.56 -3.84
C TYR A 90 26.28 -5.12 -3.38
N LEU A 91 26.72 -4.25 -4.27
CA LEU A 91 26.80 -2.82 -4.06
C LEU A 91 26.04 -2.13 -5.20
N PRO A 92 24.72 -1.92 -5.05
CA PRO A 92 23.95 -1.16 -6.04
C PRO A 92 24.40 0.31 -6.05
N ASN A 93 24.60 0.89 -4.87
CA ASN A 93 24.96 2.30 -4.69
C ASN A 93 26.19 2.39 -3.77
N PRO A 94 27.07 3.38 -3.94
CA PRO A 94 28.24 3.54 -3.06
C PRO A 94 27.91 3.68 -1.56
N ARG A 95 26.68 4.13 -1.24
CA ARG A 95 26.19 4.29 0.14
C ARG A 95 25.41 3.10 0.68
N THR A 96 25.05 2.14 -0.19
CA THR A 96 24.18 1.01 0.14
C THR A 96 24.92 -0.30 -0.08
N ALA A 97 25.18 -1.03 0.99
CA ALA A 97 25.73 -2.38 0.91
C ALA A 97 24.62 -3.41 1.10
N MET A 98 24.66 -4.46 0.29
CA MET A 98 23.77 -5.60 0.40
C MET A 98 24.58 -6.88 0.64
N LEU A 99 24.18 -7.65 1.65
CA LEU A 99 24.66 -9.00 1.91
C LEU A 99 23.61 -9.99 1.44
N PHE A 100 24.02 -11.11 0.85
CA PHE A 100 23.13 -12.17 0.43
C PHE A 100 23.26 -13.37 1.36
N LEU A 101 22.12 -13.89 1.81
CA LEU A 101 22.04 -15.06 2.68
C LEU A 101 20.88 -15.95 2.26
N SER A 102 21.13 -17.24 2.04
CA SER A 102 20.07 -18.25 1.95
C SER A 102 19.78 -18.82 3.34
N LEU A 103 18.51 -19.06 3.66
CA LEU A 103 18.14 -19.67 4.94
C LEU A 103 18.70 -21.08 5.08
N LYS A 104 18.67 -21.89 4.02
CA LYS A 104 19.30 -23.22 3.98
C LYS A 104 20.78 -23.14 4.34
N TYR A 105 21.49 -22.15 3.82
CA TYR A 105 22.90 -21.93 4.15
C TYR A 105 23.09 -21.46 5.60
N HIS A 106 22.24 -20.56 6.09
CA HIS A 106 22.30 -20.06 7.47
C HIS A 106 22.11 -21.17 8.51
N ARG A 107 21.25 -22.16 8.22
CA ARG A 107 21.08 -23.33 9.10
C ARG A 107 22.32 -24.21 9.18
N LEU A 108 23.12 -24.28 8.11
CA LEU A 108 24.38 -25.02 8.09
C LEU A 108 25.52 -24.23 8.74
N HIS A 109 25.55 -22.91 8.53
CA HIS A 109 26.61 -22.02 9.00
C HIS A 109 26.02 -20.74 9.63
N PRO A 110 25.58 -20.78 10.91
CA PRO A 110 25.04 -19.61 11.59
C PRO A 110 26.10 -18.51 11.78
N GLU A 111 27.37 -18.87 12.01
CA GLU A 111 28.48 -17.92 12.21
C GLU A 111 28.81 -17.08 10.96
N TYR A 112 28.43 -17.55 9.77
CA TYR A 112 28.76 -16.86 8.52
C TYR A 112 28.24 -15.43 8.51
N ILE A 113 26.97 -15.20 8.87
CA ILE A 113 26.38 -13.86 8.77
C ILE A 113 27.02 -12.87 9.75
N TYR A 114 27.35 -13.32 10.97
CA TYR A 114 27.98 -12.48 11.99
C TYR A 114 29.39 -12.05 11.58
N THR A 115 30.19 -12.95 11.01
CA THR A 115 31.52 -12.61 10.48
C THR A 115 31.43 -11.63 9.30
N ARG A 116 30.44 -11.79 8.42
CA ARG A 116 30.21 -10.89 7.29
C ARG A 116 29.78 -9.50 7.76
N ILE A 117 28.85 -9.41 8.71
CA ILE A 117 28.43 -8.14 9.32
C ILE A 117 29.62 -7.43 9.97
N LYS A 118 30.48 -8.16 10.70
CA LYS A 118 31.70 -7.62 11.30
C LYS A 118 32.68 -7.08 10.25
N SER A 119 32.85 -7.80 9.13
CA SER A 119 33.72 -7.37 8.03
C SER A 119 33.21 -6.13 7.29
N LEU A 120 31.89 -5.94 7.24
CA LEU A 120 31.26 -4.79 6.60
C LEU A 120 31.42 -3.52 7.45
N GLY A 121 31.42 -3.68 8.78
CA GLY A 121 31.55 -2.59 9.73
C GLY A 121 30.45 -1.53 9.58
N GLN A 122 30.83 -0.27 9.76
CA GLN A 122 29.97 0.91 9.62
C GLN A 122 30.33 1.74 8.37
N ALA A 123 30.88 1.10 7.33
CA ALA A 123 31.34 1.79 6.13
C ALA A 123 30.21 2.33 5.24
N TYR A 124 28.98 1.83 5.42
CA TYR A 124 27.83 2.14 4.56
C TYR A 124 26.67 2.70 5.39
N THR A 125 25.96 3.70 4.84
CA THR A 125 24.79 4.31 5.48
C THR A 125 23.61 3.34 5.53
N LEU A 126 23.32 2.69 4.40
CA LEU A 126 22.29 1.68 4.31
C LEU A 126 22.94 0.31 4.18
N ARG A 127 22.59 -0.59 5.09
CA ARG A 127 23.10 -1.96 5.11
C ARG A 127 21.92 -2.90 5.10
N VAL A 128 21.82 -3.66 4.04
CA VAL A 128 20.70 -4.56 3.78
C VAL A 128 21.20 -6.00 3.82
N VAL A 129 20.48 -6.86 4.52
CA VAL A 129 20.67 -8.31 4.42
C VAL A 129 19.51 -8.85 3.60
N LEU A 130 19.80 -9.27 2.37
CA LEU A 130 18.86 -9.92 1.48
C LEU A 130 18.83 -11.41 1.80
N VAL A 131 17.72 -11.86 2.38
CA VAL A 131 17.51 -13.23 2.84
C VAL A 131 16.61 -13.97 1.86
N LEU A 132 17.15 -15.01 1.22
CA LEU A 132 16.39 -15.93 0.39
C LEU A 132 15.76 -17.01 1.28
N VAL A 133 14.43 -17.05 1.30
CA VAL A 133 13.62 -18.01 2.05
C VAL A 133 13.44 -19.28 1.21
N ASP A 134 14.34 -20.24 1.37
CA ASP A 134 14.40 -21.50 0.61
C ASP A 134 14.10 -22.75 1.46
N THR A 135 13.60 -22.56 2.69
CA THR A 135 13.24 -23.62 3.63
C THR A 135 11.86 -23.39 4.23
N GLU A 136 11.10 -24.47 4.46
CA GLU A 136 9.78 -24.41 5.09
C GLU A 136 9.84 -23.95 6.57
N GLN A 137 10.85 -24.41 7.32
CA GLN A 137 11.07 -23.98 8.70
C GLN A 137 11.91 -22.69 8.77
N HIS A 138 11.27 -21.57 8.45
CA HIS A 138 11.89 -20.24 8.41
C HIS A 138 11.70 -19.40 9.68
N SER A 139 10.82 -19.79 10.62
CA SER A 139 10.47 -18.95 11.78
C SER A 139 11.65 -18.67 12.71
N ASP A 140 12.39 -19.71 13.05
CA ASP A 140 13.49 -19.65 14.02
C ASP A 140 14.70 -18.85 13.49
N PRO A 141 15.23 -19.16 12.28
CA PRO A 141 16.35 -18.38 11.74
C PRO A 141 15.95 -16.92 11.47
N LEU A 142 14.71 -16.64 11.05
CA LEU A 142 14.26 -15.26 10.86
C LEU A 142 14.17 -14.49 12.17
N LYS A 143 13.75 -15.13 13.27
CA LYS A 143 13.73 -14.51 14.59
C LYS A 143 15.14 -14.14 15.05
N GLU A 144 16.10 -15.05 14.87
CA GLU A 144 17.50 -14.80 15.20
C GLU A 144 18.10 -13.69 14.34
N LEU A 145 17.94 -13.77 13.02
CA LEU A 145 18.41 -12.76 12.08
C LEU A 145 17.80 -11.39 12.38
N THR A 146 16.50 -11.31 12.71
CA THR A 146 15.83 -10.06 13.07
C THR A 146 16.42 -9.45 14.34
N LYS A 147 16.71 -10.27 15.35
CA LYS A 147 17.40 -9.81 16.56
C LYS A 147 18.80 -9.25 16.21
N ALA A 148 19.56 -9.97 15.38
CA ALA A 148 20.88 -9.52 14.92
C ALA A 148 20.78 -8.22 14.10
N GLY A 149 19.75 -8.08 13.25
CA GLY A 149 19.49 -6.90 12.44
C GLY A 149 19.23 -5.66 13.29
N ILE A 150 18.46 -5.80 14.38
CA ILE A 150 18.21 -4.69 15.32
C ILE A 150 19.52 -4.27 16.01
N ILE A 151 20.29 -5.22 16.54
CA ILE A 151 21.54 -4.95 17.27
C ILE A 151 22.57 -4.24 16.38
N HIS A 152 22.70 -4.69 15.13
CA HIS A 152 23.69 -4.14 14.20
C HIS A 152 23.15 -3.02 13.31
N SER A 153 21.88 -2.60 13.49
CA SER A 153 21.18 -1.60 12.65
C SER A 153 21.27 -1.95 11.15
N LEU A 154 20.84 -3.17 10.82
CA LEU A 154 20.72 -3.69 9.46
C LEU A 154 19.25 -3.81 9.08
N THR A 155 18.93 -3.55 7.82
CA THR A 155 17.61 -3.79 7.27
C THR A 155 17.56 -5.19 6.69
N ILE A 156 16.59 -6.01 7.09
CA ILE A 156 16.40 -7.35 6.53
C ILE A 156 15.34 -7.28 5.45
N MET A 157 15.67 -7.78 4.26
CA MET A 157 14.76 -7.90 3.13
C MET A 157 14.58 -9.37 2.81
N LEU A 158 13.34 -9.85 2.87
CA LEU A 158 13.01 -11.24 2.57
C LEU A 158 12.69 -11.37 1.08
N ALA A 159 13.18 -12.44 0.46
CA ALA A 159 12.82 -12.83 -0.90
C ALA A 159 12.42 -14.31 -0.91
N TRP A 160 11.31 -14.63 -1.58
CA TRP A 160 10.78 -16.00 -1.69
C TRP A 160 11.27 -16.70 -2.96
N SER A 161 11.91 -15.96 -3.87
CA SER A 161 12.54 -16.53 -5.05
C SER A 161 13.85 -15.80 -5.40
N PRO A 162 14.79 -16.47 -6.10
CA PRO A 162 15.99 -15.81 -6.60
C PRO A 162 15.68 -14.68 -7.61
N ALA A 163 14.57 -14.80 -8.34
CA ALA A 163 14.11 -13.77 -9.28
C ALA A 163 13.68 -12.49 -8.56
N GLU A 164 12.94 -12.64 -7.46
CA GLU A 164 12.53 -11.52 -6.60
C GLU A 164 13.75 -10.86 -5.94
N ALA A 165 14.71 -11.67 -5.47
CA ALA A 165 15.97 -11.19 -4.91
C ALA A 165 16.76 -10.32 -5.91
N GLY A 166 16.89 -10.78 -7.16
CA GLY A 166 17.52 -10.00 -8.23
C GLY A 166 16.78 -8.68 -8.50
N ARG A 167 15.45 -8.72 -8.55
CA ARG A 167 14.60 -7.54 -8.75
C ARG A 167 14.74 -6.52 -7.61
N TYR A 168 14.92 -6.96 -6.37
CA TYR A 168 15.18 -6.02 -5.26
C TYR A 168 16.50 -5.28 -5.43
N VAL A 169 17.57 -5.99 -5.82
CA VAL A 169 18.87 -5.36 -6.08
C VAL A 169 18.77 -4.32 -7.20
N GLU A 170 18.05 -4.63 -8.28
CA GLU A 170 17.75 -3.66 -9.35
C GLU A 170 16.94 -2.46 -8.84
N LEU A 171 15.92 -2.71 -8.03
CA LEU A 171 15.05 -1.66 -7.51
C LEU A 171 15.82 -0.69 -6.59
N TYR A 172 16.72 -1.20 -5.75
CA TYR A 172 17.60 -0.35 -4.95
C TYR A 172 18.48 0.56 -5.79
N LYS A 173 18.91 0.10 -6.98
CA LYS A 173 19.65 0.92 -7.92
C LYS A 173 18.74 1.94 -8.62
N ALA A 174 17.58 1.52 -9.12
CA ALA A 174 16.63 2.40 -9.79
C ALA A 174 16.12 3.52 -8.86
N LEU A 175 15.97 3.24 -7.57
CA LEU A 175 15.48 4.18 -6.56
C LEU A 175 16.56 5.10 -5.96
N GLU A 176 17.81 5.07 -6.45
CA GLU A 176 18.91 5.88 -5.91
C GLU A 176 18.59 7.40 -5.90
N ASN A 177 17.97 7.88 -6.98
CA ASN A 177 17.64 9.30 -7.16
C ASN A 177 16.16 9.61 -6.88
N THR A 178 15.40 8.63 -6.40
CA THR A 178 13.96 8.83 -6.19
C THR A 178 13.72 9.56 -4.86
N PRO A 179 13.00 10.70 -4.86
CA PRO A 179 12.68 11.40 -3.63
C PRO A 179 11.67 10.62 -2.79
N ALA A 180 11.74 10.77 -1.46
CA ALA A 180 10.82 10.16 -0.50
C ALA A 180 9.35 10.62 -0.65
N THR A 181 9.06 11.55 -1.57
CA THR A 181 7.71 12.01 -1.90
C THR A 181 6.84 10.90 -2.48
N MET A 182 7.41 9.88 -3.12
CA MET A 182 6.65 8.72 -3.61
C MET A 182 6.02 7.88 -2.49
N ILE A 183 6.59 7.93 -1.28
CA ILE A 183 6.10 7.16 -0.12
C ILE A 183 5.06 7.95 0.67
N LYS A 184 5.02 9.28 0.53
CA LYS A 184 4.03 10.11 1.21
C LYS A 184 2.63 9.86 0.64
N GLU A 185 1.65 9.82 1.53
CA GLU A 185 0.24 9.83 1.14
C GLU A 185 -0.02 11.05 0.25
N ARG A 186 -0.51 10.80 -0.97
CA ARG A 186 -0.94 11.86 -1.87
C ARG A 186 -2.29 12.36 -1.37
N GLN A 187 -2.27 13.47 -0.65
CA GLN A 187 -3.50 14.16 -0.26
C GLN A 187 -4.26 14.58 -1.53
N LYS A 188 -5.58 14.43 -1.51
CA LYS A 188 -6.42 14.97 -2.59
C LYS A 188 -6.37 16.50 -2.54
N GLU A 189 -6.10 17.11 -3.69
CA GLU A 189 -6.09 18.58 -3.81
C GLU A 189 -7.49 19.19 -3.77
N ASP A 190 -8.51 18.40 -4.15
CA ASP A 190 -9.88 18.89 -4.20
C ASP A 190 -10.51 19.02 -2.81
N TYR A 191 -11.15 20.16 -2.55
CA TYR A 191 -11.83 20.44 -1.28
C TYR A 191 -12.86 19.35 -0.95
N MET A 192 -13.68 18.98 -1.95
CA MET A 192 -14.70 17.95 -1.78
C MET A 192 -14.08 16.59 -1.43
N GLY A 193 -12.98 16.23 -2.09
CA GLY A 193 -12.24 15.00 -1.80
C GLY A 193 -11.71 14.95 -0.38
N ARG A 194 -11.21 16.08 0.16
CA ARG A 194 -10.75 16.17 1.56
C ARG A 194 -11.91 16.02 2.55
N VAL A 195 -13.07 16.62 2.25
CA VAL A 195 -14.26 16.49 3.09
C VAL A 195 -14.79 15.06 3.09
N GLU A 196 -14.82 14.40 1.93
CA GLU A 196 -15.17 12.98 1.82
C GLU A 196 -14.23 12.10 2.67
N ASP A 197 -12.92 12.34 2.60
CA ASP A 197 -11.93 11.57 3.37
C ASP A 197 -12.12 11.77 4.89
N VAL A 198 -12.45 12.99 5.33
CA VAL A 198 -12.76 13.27 6.74
C VAL A 198 -14.05 12.58 7.18
N ILE A 199 -15.13 12.65 6.40
CA ILE A 199 -16.41 12.05 6.80
C ILE A 199 -16.33 10.51 6.76
N THR A 200 -15.62 9.95 5.78
CA THR A 200 -15.44 8.48 5.65
C THR A 200 -14.47 7.88 6.67
N SER A 201 -13.77 8.70 7.46
CA SER A 201 -13.02 8.22 8.62
C SER A 201 -13.91 7.56 9.68
N VAL A 202 -15.20 7.92 9.72
CA VAL A 202 -16.18 7.34 10.64
C VAL A 202 -16.60 5.96 10.14
N LYS A 203 -16.44 4.94 11.00
CA LYS A 203 -16.72 3.54 10.66
C LYS A 203 -18.15 3.31 10.19
N GLY A 204 -18.29 2.99 8.90
CA GLY A 204 -19.58 2.66 8.27
C GLY A 204 -20.28 3.85 7.61
N VAL A 205 -19.60 4.99 7.49
CA VAL A 205 -20.03 6.12 6.66
C VAL A 205 -19.34 6.03 5.29
N ASN A 206 -20.13 6.00 4.22
CA ASN A 206 -19.63 5.88 2.85
C ASN A 206 -19.46 7.25 2.17
N LYS A 207 -18.84 7.26 0.99
CA LYS A 207 -18.70 8.48 0.17
C LYS A 207 -20.06 9.09 -0.22
N THR A 208 -21.06 8.25 -0.48
CA THR A 208 -22.44 8.68 -0.76
C THR A 208 -23.08 9.36 0.45
N ASP A 209 -22.79 8.87 1.65
CA ASP A 209 -23.32 9.42 2.89
C ASP A 209 -22.69 10.79 3.19
N ALA A 210 -21.38 10.93 2.90
CA ALA A 210 -20.65 12.19 2.97
C ALA A 210 -21.22 13.25 2.03
N LEU A 211 -21.55 12.87 0.78
CA LEU A 211 -22.24 13.73 -0.16
C LEU A 211 -23.62 14.16 0.37
N GLY A 212 -24.39 13.23 0.93
CA GLY A 212 -25.70 13.52 1.53
C GLY A 212 -25.63 14.55 2.65
N LEU A 213 -24.63 14.44 3.55
CA LEU A 213 -24.39 15.42 4.61
C LEU A 213 -24.07 16.82 4.06
N ILE A 214 -23.18 16.90 3.08
CA ILE A 214 -22.74 18.17 2.50
C ILE A 214 -23.88 18.82 1.70
N MET A 215 -24.68 18.04 0.98
CA MET A 215 -25.82 18.56 0.22
C MET A 215 -26.93 19.11 1.12
N MET A 216 -27.15 18.50 2.29
CA MET A 216 -28.21 18.90 3.22
C MET A 216 -27.80 20.09 4.11
N PHE A 217 -26.58 20.07 4.63
CA PHE A 217 -26.11 21.07 5.60
C PHE A 217 -25.21 22.16 5.00
N GLY A 218 -24.69 21.96 3.77
CA GLY A 218 -23.83 22.91 3.06
C GLY A 218 -22.42 23.07 3.63
N SER A 219 -22.24 22.94 4.96
CA SER A 219 -20.98 23.14 5.67
C SER A 219 -20.71 22.01 6.66
N MET A 220 -19.42 21.65 6.79
CA MET A 220 -18.95 20.70 7.80
C MET A 220 -19.26 21.16 9.23
N ARG A 221 -19.22 22.47 9.49
CA ARG A 221 -19.60 23.03 10.79
C ARG A 221 -21.06 22.74 11.12
N ALA A 222 -21.94 22.90 10.12
CA ALA A 222 -23.36 22.62 10.27
C ALA A 222 -23.60 21.12 10.47
N ALA A 223 -22.92 20.26 9.72
CA ALA A 223 -23.01 18.80 9.85
C ALA A 223 -22.52 18.27 11.22
N VAL A 224 -21.53 18.91 11.83
CA VAL A 224 -20.99 18.56 13.16
C VAL A 224 -21.95 18.98 14.29
N ASN A 225 -22.58 20.15 14.16
CA ASN A 225 -23.50 20.69 15.17
C ASN A 225 -24.94 20.19 15.01
N ALA A 226 -25.29 19.57 13.88
CA ALA A 226 -26.63 19.05 13.61
C ALA A 226 -27.10 18.04 14.67
N SER A 227 -28.40 18.03 15.00
CA SER A 227 -28.97 17.04 15.92
C SER A 227 -29.06 15.66 15.27
N GLU A 228 -29.13 14.60 16.08
CA GLU A 228 -29.24 13.22 15.60
C GLU A 228 -30.46 13.06 14.66
N GLN A 229 -31.57 13.72 15.00
CA GLN A 229 -32.80 13.73 14.20
C GLN A 229 -32.61 14.40 12.82
N GLN A 230 -31.85 15.49 12.74
CA GLN A 230 -31.58 16.18 11.47
C GLN A 230 -30.68 15.35 10.56
N VAL A 231 -29.74 14.60 11.13
CA VAL A 231 -28.84 13.72 10.37
C VAL A 231 -29.58 12.46 9.88
N GLU A 232 -30.55 11.95 10.65
CA GLU A 232 -31.41 10.84 10.24
C GLU A 232 -32.35 11.20 9.07
N LEU A 233 -32.67 12.49 8.89
CA LEU A 233 -33.47 12.96 7.74
C LEU A 233 -32.74 12.79 6.39
N ILE A 234 -31.42 12.60 6.40
CA ILE A 234 -30.65 12.48 5.16
C ILE A 234 -30.93 11.11 4.52
N PRO A 235 -31.26 11.06 3.21
CA PRO A 235 -31.49 9.80 2.53
C PRO A 235 -30.24 8.89 2.61
N GLY A 236 -30.43 7.66 3.08
CA GLY A 236 -29.34 6.67 3.24
C GLY A 236 -28.64 6.70 4.61
N TRP A 237 -28.98 7.66 5.47
CA TRP A 237 -28.58 7.68 6.87
C TRP A 237 -29.62 6.94 7.70
N GLY A 238 -29.21 5.82 8.31
CA GLY A 238 -30.03 5.10 9.28
C GLY A 238 -29.51 5.31 10.70
N GLU A 239 -30.34 5.02 11.71
CA GLU A 239 -30.06 5.22 13.14
C GLU A 239 -28.63 4.79 13.55
N LYS A 240 -28.15 3.65 13.06
CA LYS A 240 -26.80 3.14 13.36
C LYS A 240 -25.67 4.03 12.82
N LYS A 241 -25.83 4.61 11.63
CA LYS A 241 -24.83 5.52 11.03
C LYS A 241 -24.89 6.88 11.73
N THR A 242 -26.10 7.38 11.96
CA THR A 242 -26.37 8.63 12.67
C THR A 242 -25.78 8.62 14.08
N ARG A 243 -26.07 7.57 14.86
CA ARG A 243 -25.51 7.40 16.21
C ARG A 243 -23.99 7.35 16.19
N ARG A 244 -23.39 6.63 15.24
CA ARG A 244 -21.92 6.54 15.11
C ARG A 244 -21.29 7.88 14.74
N TRP A 245 -21.92 8.65 13.84
CA TRP A 245 -21.48 9.99 13.48
C TRP A 245 -21.55 10.94 14.68
N CYS A 246 -22.70 11.01 15.34
CA CYS A 246 -22.87 11.86 16.52
C CYS A 246 -21.91 11.46 17.65
N THR A 247 -21.68 10.16 17.85
CA THR A 247 -20.67 9.68 18.83
C THR A 247 -19.27 10.09 18.40
N ALA A 248 -18.88 9.87 17.14
CA ALA A 248 -17.54 10.22 16.66
C ALA A 248 -17.23 11.73 16.75
N VAL A 249 -18.25 12.57 16.57
CA VAL A 249 -18.11 14.03 16.57
C VAL A 249 -18.19 14.63 17.97
N ARG A 250 -19.02 14.07 18.86
CA ARG A 250 -19.33 14.66 20.18
C ARG A 250 -18.69 13.89 21.36
N GLU A 251 -18.18 12.68 21.17
CA GLU A 251 -17.53 11.96 22.25
C GLU A 251 -16.21 12.64 22.64
N ASN A 252 -16.02 12.84 23.95
CA ASN A 252 -14.78 13.37 24.47
C ASN A 252 -13.61 12.41 24.22
N PHE A 253 -12.43 12.96 23.93
CA PHE A 253 -11.21 12.17 23.81
C PHE A 253 -10.92 11.44 25.13
N ARG A 254 -10.78 10.11 25.05
CA ARG A 254 -10.40 9.30 26.21
C ARG A 254 -8.90 9.42 26.44
N VAL A 255 -8.50 10.04 27.55
CA VAL A 255 -7.10 10.04 28.00
C VAL A 255 -6.89 8.84 28.92
N GLY A 256 -6.07 7.87 28.51
CA GLY A 256 -5.60 6.79 29.39
C GLY A 256 -6.63 5.68 29.71
N GLY A 257 -7.60 5.40 28.83
CA GLY A 257 -8.51 4.25 28.98
C GLY A 257 -9.62 4.41 30.03
N ALA A 258 -9.53 5.42 30.89
CA ALA A 258 -10.61 5.82 31.78
C ALA A 258 -11.50 6.88 31.08
N LEU A 259 -12.80 6.62 31.01
CA LEU A 259 -13.77 7.67 30.73
C LEU A 259 -13.64 8.71 31.85
N LEU A 260 -13.13 9.90 31.52
CA LEU A 260 -13.31 11.08 32.36
C LEU A 260 -14.81 11.32 32.45
N LYS A 261 -15.45 10.73 33.47
CA LYS A 261 -16.85 10.96 33.78
C LYS A 261 -16.97 12.35 34.39
N LYS A 262 -16.93 13.37 33.52
CA LYS A 262 -17.40 14.69 33.89
C LYS A 262 -18.89 14.74 33.56
N ARG A 263 -19.67 15.02 34.60
CA ARG A 263 -21.10 15.25 34.57
C ARG A 263 -21.25 16.77 34.51
N ASP A 264 -21.52 17.33 33.35
CA ASP A 264 -21.98 18.71 33.15
C ASP A 264 -23.03 18.60 32.03
N GLU A 265 -24.33 18.62 32.35
CA GLU A 265 -25.21 19.81 32.32
C GLU A 265 -25.68 20.15 30.90
N ALA A 266 -26.99 20.33 30.76
CA ALA A 266 -27.75 20.45 29.53
C ALA A 266 -27.08 21.34 28.46
N GLU A 267 -26.50 20.73 27.43
CA GLU A 267 -26.20 21.44 26.18
C GLU A 267 -27.53 21.74 25.49
N SER A 268 -27.86 23.03 25.39
CA SER A 268 -28.97 23.50 24.58
C SER A 268 -28.79 22.99 23.15
N GLU A 269 -29.76 22.24 22.64
CA GLU A 269 -29.82 21.86 21.23
C GLU A 269 -29.80 23.14 20.38
N THR A 270 -28.64 23.49 19.82
CA THR A 270 -28.58 24.51 18.79
C THR A 270 -29.19 23.90 17.53
N ILE A 271 -30.44 24.24 17.26
CA ILE A 271 -31.09 23.94 15.99
C ILE A 271 -30.30 24.67 14.91
N VAL A 272 -29.44 23.94 14.20
CA VAL A 272 -28.72 24.48 13.05
C VAL A 272 -29.75 24.65 11.93
N PRO A 273 -29.88 25.85 11.32
CA PRO A 273 -30.74 26.01 10.17
C PRO A 273 -30.26 25.10 9.04
N LEU A 274 -31.18 24.32 8.48
CA LEU A 274 -30.94 23.55 7.26
C LEU A 274 -30.77 24.56 6.12
N ASN A 275 -29.53 24.77 5.68
CA ASN A 275 -29.22 25.52 4.47
C ASN A 275 -28.93 24.52 3.35
N PRO A 276 -29.95 23.99 2.66
CA PRO A 276 -29.74 23.09 1.54
C PRO A 276 -28.94 23.80 0.45
N MET A 277 -27.96 23.10 -0.10
CA MET A 277 -27.16 23.58 -1.23
C MET A 277 -28.09 23.93 -2.40
N SER A 278 -27.80 25.03 -3.10
CA SER A 278 -28.63 25.49 -4.22
C SER A 278 -28.69 24.43 -5.33
N ASP A 279 -29.79 24.38 -6.08
CA ASP A 279 -29.97 23.38 -7.14
C ASP A 279 -28.88 23.48 -8.23
N GLU A 280 -28.34 24.67 -8.46
CA GLU A 280 -27.24 24.89 -9.41
C GLU A 280 -25.92 24.28 -8.93
N GLU A 281 -25.59 24.44 -7.64
CA GLU A 281 -24.41 23.85 -7.02
C GLU A 281 -24.53 22.33 -6.93
N ARG A 282 -25.72 21.80 -6.64
CA ARG A 282 -26.00 20.35 -6.67
C ARG A 282 -25.80 19.76 -8.07
N LEU A 283 -26.28 20.44 -9.12
CA LEU A 283 -26.09 19.99 -10.50
C LEU A 283 -24.63 20.08 -10.95
N ALA A 284 -23.91 21.10 -10.49
CA ALA A 284 -22.47 21.24 -10.74
C ALA A 284 -21.67 20.10 -10.06
N LEU A 285 -22.03 19.74 -8.82
CA LEU A 285 -21.42 18.65 -8.08
C LEU A 285 -21.71 17.28 -8.73
N ASN A 286 -22.95 17.03 -9.13
CA ASN A 286 -23.34 15.79 -9.81
C ASN A 286 -22.62 15.62 -11.17
N ARG A 287 -22.45 16.71 -11.92
CA ARG A 287 -21.67 16.71 -13.17
C ARG A 287 -20.18 16.41 -12.93
N ARG A 288 -19.61 16.93 -11.85
CA ARG A 288 -18.20 16.69 -11.49
C ARG A 288 -17.93 15.25 -11.03
N LEU A 289 -18.95 14.57 -10.51
CA LEU A 289 -18.88 13.21 -9.97
C LEU A 289 -19.34 12.11 -10.95
N GLY A 290 -19.77 12.47 -12.16
CA GLY A 290 -20.22 11.51 -13.18
C GLY A 290 -21.51 10.77 -12.80
N ILE A 291 -22.30 11.29 -11.86
CA ILE A 291 -23.55 10.70 -11.42
C ILE A 291 -24.68 11.33 -12.25
N ALA A 292 -25.21 10.59 -13.23
CA ALA A 292 -26.37 10.99 -14.00
C ALA A 292 -27.63 10.84 -13.14
N GLY A 293 -28.19 11.96 -12.66
CA GLY A 293 -29.52 12.01 -12.05
C GLY A 293 -30.62 12.25 -13.09
N PRO A 294 -31.85 11.78 -12.87
CA PRO A 294 -32.95 11.98 -13.82
C PRO A 294 -33.31 13.47 -13.92
N ALA A 295 -33.55 13.94 -15.14
CA ALA A 295 -33.91 15.32 -15.42
C ALA A 295 -35.28 15.66 -14.80
N ARG A 296 -35.30 16.59 -13.85
CA ARG A 296 -36.53 17.18 -13.31
C ARG A 296 -36.84 18.45 -14.09
N VAL A 297 -37.98 18.46 -14.76
CA VAL A 297 -38.59 19.62 -15.44
C VAL A 297 -38.91 20.69 -14.39
N LYS A 298 -38.43 21.92 -14.60
CA LYS A 298 -38.76 23.07 -13.75
C LYS A 298 -40.21 23.49 -14.02
N GLN A 299 -41.05 23.44 -13.00
CA GLN A 299 -42.29 24.23 -12.94
C GLN A 299 -41.92 25.60 -12.38
N ASN A 300 -42.02 26.64 -13.20
CA ASN A 300 -42.11 28.02 -12.74
C ASN A 300 -43.55 28.47 -12.92
N GLU A 301 -44.12 29.06 -11.86
CA GLU A 301 -45.37 29.79 -11.89
C GLU A 301 -45.23 31.03 -12.78
N ALA A 302 -45.91 31.00 -13.92
CA ALA A 302 -46.47 32.16 -14.58
C ALA A 302 -47.80 31.68 -15.18
N VAL A 303 -48.92 32.17 -14.65
CA VAL A 303 -50.24 31.95 -15.24
C VAL A 303 -50.26 32.76 -16.52
N GLU A 304 -50.08 32.09 -17.66
CA GLU A 304 -50.40 32.62 -18.98
C GLU A 304 -51.72 31.99 -19.39
N THR A 305 -52.80 32.77 -19.28
CA THR A 305 -54.13 32.42 -19.73
C THR A 305 -54.09 32.28 -21.25
N ILE A 306 -54.27 31.07 -21.76
CA ILE A 306 -54.49 30.84 -23.20
C ILE A 306 -55.98 31.06 -23.43
N GLU A 307 -56.33 32.19 -24.06
CA GLU A 307 -57.67 32.40 -24.61
C GLU A 307 -57.81 31.46 -25.82
N LEU A 308 -58.67 30.44 -25.68
CA LEU A 308 -59.08 29.58 -26.78
C LEU A 308 -60.41 30.11 -27.31
N ASP A 309 -60.49 30.29 -28.63
CA ASP A 309 -61.70 30.78 -29.30
C ASP A 309 -62.86 29.78 -29.10
N GLU A 310 -64.10 30.28 -29.01
CA GLU A 310 -65.29 29.47 -28.69
C GLU A 310 -65.49 28.28 -29.67
N ASP A 311 -65.02 28.42 -30.91
CA ASP A 311 -65.08 27.39 -31.94
C ASP A 311 -64.13 26.20 -31.68
N GLU A 312 -62.98 26.42 -31.03
CA GLU A 312 -62.02 25.34 -30.69
C GLU A 312 -62.47 24.53 -29.48
N VAL A 313 -63.13 25.18 -28.51
CA VAL A 313 -63.73 24.52 -27.34
C VAL A 313 -64.90 23.64 -27.76
N GLN A 314 -65.72 24.11 -28.71
CA GLN A 314 -66.85 23.34 -29.24
C GLN A 314 -66.39 22.08 -30.00
N ALA A 315 -65.33 22.18 -30.81
CA ALA A 315 -64.77 21.03 -31.53
C ALA A 315 -64.16 19.97 -30.59
N MET A 316 -63.61 20.38 -29.45
CA MET A 316 -63.02 19.47 -28.46
C MET A 316 -64.10 18.68 -27.70
N ILE A 317 -65.21 19.33 -27.36
CA ILE A 317 -66.36 18.70 -26.70
C ILE A 317 -67.03 17.69 -27.62
N GLU A 318 -67.19 18.01 -28.90
CA GLU A 318 -67.78 17.10 -29.89
C GLU A 318 -66.91 15.85 -30.12
N MET A 319 -65.58 16.01 -30.13
CA MET A 319 -64.64 14.89 -30.28
C MET A 319 -64.64 13.97 -29.05
N GLU A 320 -64.79 14.52 -27.85
CA GLU A 320 -64.86 13.77 -26.61
C GLU A 320 -66.20 13.03 -26.44
N GLU A 321 -67.32 13.62 -26.87
CA GLU A 321 -68.63 12.95 -26.90
C GLU A 321 -68.67 11.80 -27.93
N GLU A 322 -68.00 11.96 -29.08
CA GLU A 322 -67.87 10.87 -30.06
C GLU A 322 -67.01 9.71 -29.52
N GLU A 323 -65.93 10.01 -28.80
CA GLU A 323 -65.11 9.00 -28.12
C GLU A 323 -65.88 8.28 -27.00
N ARG A 324 -66.73 8.99 -26.25
CA ARG A 324 -67.59 8.37 -25.22
C ARG A 324 -68.67 7.49 -25.81
N ARG A 325 -69.22 7.85 -26.99
CA ARG A 325 -70.14 6.97 -27.74
C ARG A 325 -69.46 5.70 -28.24
N ARG A 326 -68.15 5.75 -28.55
CA ARG A 326 -67.37 4.57 -28.98
C ARG A 326 -66.99 3.63 -27.84
N LYS A 327 -67.05 4.06 -26.58
CA LYS A 327 -66.51 3.31 -25.41
C LYS A 327 -67.54 2.59 -24.53
N MET A 328 -68.82 2.49 -24.90
CA MET A 328 -69.74 1.59 -24.17
C MET A 328 -69.57 0.11 -24.60
N PRO A 329 -69.31 -0.83 -23.67
CA PRO A 329 -69.24 -2.25 -23.99
C PRO A 329 -70.65 -2.88 -24.10
N GLN A 330 -70.90 -3.58 -25.21
CA GLN A 330 -71.97 -4.58 -25.32
C GLN A 330 -71.51 -5.86 -24.63
N ASP A 331 -72.25 -6.31 -23.61
CA ASP A 331 -72.13 -7.64 -23.03
C ASP A 331 -72.48 -8.71 -24.08
N GLY A 332 -71.64 -9.72 -24.23
CA GLY A 332 -71.92 -10.85 -25.12
C GLY A 332 -70.78 -11.83 -25.31
N ASN A 333 -70.66 -12.78 -24.38
CA ASN A 333 -70.41 -14.22 -24.59
C ASN A 333 -69.28 -14.65 -25.56
N ILE A 334 -68.23 -15.29 -25.04
CA ILE A 334 -67.23 -16.02 -25.85
C ILE A 334 -67.19 -17.48 -25.41
N ASP A 335 -67.74 -18.34 -26.26
CA ASP A 335 -67.31 -19.72 -26.43
C ASP A 335 -66.49 -19.82 -27.74
N THR A 336 -65.66 -20.85 -27.81
CA THR A 336 -64.94 -21.42 -28.99
C THR A 336 -63.44 -21.13 -29.14
N ALA A 337 -62.65 -22.08 -28.61
CA ALA A 337 -61.85 -23.08 -29.33
C ALA A 337 -60.94 -22.72 -30.52
N SER A 338 -59.76 -23.37 -30.46
CA SER A 338 -58.93 -23.91 -31.57
C SER A 338 -58.08 -22.91 -32.36
N ALA A 339 -56.85 -23.21 -32.81
CA ALA A 339 -55.89 -24.29 -32.62
C ALA A 339 -54.62 -23.97 -33.45
N ALA A 340 -53.51 -24.66 -33.11
CA ALA A 340 -52.42 -25.10 -34.01
C ALA A 340 -51.42 -24.04 -34.54
N LYS A 341 -50.11 -24.28 -34.68
CA LYS A 341 -49.25 -25.48 -34.55
C LYS A 341 -47.75 -25.10 -34.71
N GLN A 342 -46.90 -25.92 -34.04
CA GLN A 342 -45.60 -26.51 -34.49
C GLN A 342 -44.28 -25.73 -34.32
N LYS A 343 -43.12 -26.34 -33.94
CA LYS A 343 -42.69 -27.73 -33.59
C LYS A 343 -41.21 -27.69 -33.08
N ALA A 344 -40.82 -28.53 -32.11
CA ALA A 344 -39.55 -29.32 -32.06
C ALA A 344 -39.32 -29.95 -30.65
N ALA A 345 -38.85 -31.20 -30.61
CA ALA A 345 -38.55 -32.05 -29.41
C ALA A 345 -37.01 -32.14 -29.18
N PRO A 346 -36.41 -32.80 -28.13
CA PRO A 346 -36.81 -34.08 -27.49
C PRO A 346 -36.56 -34.29 -25.96
N SER A 347 -36.99 -35.47 -25.48
CA SER A 347 -36.49 -36.34 -24.39
C SER A 347 -36.68 -36.03 -22.88
N THR A 348 -37.58 -36.83 -22.28
CA THR A 348 -37.48 -37.70 -21.07
C THR A 348 -36.50 -37.36 -19.92
N THR A 349 -37.01 -37.17 -18.70
CA THR A 349 -36.72 -37.98 -17.47
C THR A 349 -37.42 -37.37 -16.24
N THR A 350 -38.10 -38.25 -15.50
CA THR A 350 -38.77 -38.10 -14.20
C THR A 350 -37.85 -37.56 -13.10
N THR A 351 -38.34 -36.67 -12.21
CA THR A 351 -38.31 -36.80 -10.72
C THR A 351 -38.75 -35.48 -10.08
N THR A 352 -39.83 -35.55 -9.32
CA THR A 352 -40.38 -34.53 -8.42
C THR A 352 -39.46 -34.28 -7.22
N THR A 353 -39.14 -33.02 -6.91
CA THR A 353 -38.75 -32.60 -5.56
C THR A 353 -39.47 -31.30 -5.20
N THR A 354 -40.35 -31.44 -4.21
CA THR A 354 -41.11 -30.39 -3.56
C THR A 354 -40.22 -29.56 -2.66
N THR A 355 -40.48 -28.26 -2.66
CA THR A 355 -39.74 -27.20 -1.98
C THR A 355 -39.89 -27.26 -0.46
N THR A 356 -38.79 -26.97 0.21
CA THR A 356 -38.49 -26.99 1.65
C THR A 356 -39.25 -25.98 2.51
N GLU A 357 -40.33 -25.39 2.01
CA GLU A 357 -41.01 -24.26 2.67
C GLU A 357 -42.20 -24.70 3.52
N ASP A 358 -42.86 -25.82 3.17
CA ASP A 358 -43.97 -26.38 3.95
C ASP A 358 -43.54 -27.05 5.25
N GLY A 359 -42.31 -27.58 5.32
CA GLY A 359 -41.79 -28.27 6.50
C GLY A 359 -41.45 -27.32 7.66
N VAL A 360 -41.05 -26.08 7.35
CA VAL A 360 -40.60 -25.10 8.35
C VAL A 360 -41.80 -24.47 9.07
N MET A 361 -42.89 -24.21 8.35
CA MET A 361 -44.15 -23.69 8.91
C MET A 361 -44.81 -24.70 9.86
N ALA A 362 -44.75 -26.00 9.56
CA ALA A 362 -45.27 -27.05 10.42
C ALA A 362 -44.46 -27.23 11.72
N ALA A 363 -43.15 -26.98 11.69
CA ALA A 363 -42.29 -27.05 12.87
C ALA A 363 -42.49 -25.85 13.82
N LEU A 364 -42.72 -24.64 13.27
CA LEU A 364 -43.03 -23.45 14.06
C LEU A 364 -44.39 -23.54 14.79
N ALA A 365 -45.36 -24.23 14.20
CA ALA A 365 -46.67 -24.44 14.82
C ALA A 365 -46.64 -25.36 16.06
N LYS A 366 -45.67 -26.28 16.14
CA LYS A 366 -45.51 -27.21 17.30
C LYS A 366 -44.77 -26.57 18.48
N LEU A 367 -43.94 -25.56 18.26
CA LEU A 367 -43.21 -24.88 19.33
C LEU A 367 -44.06 -23.84 20.09
N ARG A 368 -45.20 -23.45 19.54
CA ARG A 368 -46.10 -22.43 20.13
C ARG A 368 -47.15 -23.01 21.09
N LYS A 369 -47.09 -24.31 21.38
CA LYS A 369 -48.02 -25.02 22.30
C LYS A 369 -47.31 -25.79 23.42
N GLN A 370 -46.06 -25.46 23.73
CA GLN A 370 -45.38 -25.88 24.97
C GLN A 370 -45.25 -24.70 25.92
#